data_AF-A0A6G4EV03-F1
#
_entry.id   AF-A0A6G4EV03-F1
#
_cell.length_a   1.000
_cell.length_b   1.000
_cell.length_c   1.000
_cell.angle_alpha   90.00
_cell.angle_beta   90.00
_cell.angle_gamma   90.00
#
_symmetry.space_group_name_H-M   'P 1'
#
loop_
_entity.id
_entity.type
_entity.pdbx_description
1 polymer ?
#
loop_
_entity_poly.entity_id
_entity_poly.type
_entity_poly.pdbx_seq_one_letter_code
_entity_poly.pdbx_strand_id
1 'polypeptide(L)'
;MNKKVLIPVVMGAYLCLSPLSVKAEDYYKWDSKVTSDKNKIWTIKLSKKLNGNISGIKDKVYIKDSKGNKLECNVKIKPNEKILEVLPPKDGYKEKENYYLYIDKSIPSDKNKNLKETVKMNFYIDGYIEFEDKNLEEEVRKAANPKDRPKGPLTYMDVSGIKELNVHNKNIKSLKGIEYLKNLTKLAISDN
;
A
#
# COMPACT_ATOMS: atom_id res chain seq x y z
N MET A 1 58.21 -40.54 -5.48
CA MET A 1 57.04 -39.80 -6.00
C MET A 1 56.01 -39.73 -4.87
N ASN A 2 55.92 -38.61 -4.13
CA ASN A 2 54.84 -37.61 -4.24
C ASN A 2 53.46 -38.27 -4.51
N LYS A 3 52.43 -38.16 -3.67
CA LYS A 3 51.88 -36.93 -3.07
C LYS A 3 51.09 -37.20 -1.78
N LYS A 4 51.19 -36.24 -0.84
CA LYS A 4 50.27 -36.03 0.27
C LYS A 4 48.93 -35.50 -0.26
N VAL A 5 47.79 -35.89 0.34
CA VAL A 5 46.61 -35.02 0.40
C VAL A 5 45.98 -35.12 1.80
N LEU A 6 45.93 -33.97 2.44
CA LEU A 6 45.29 -33.62 3.70
C LEU A 6 43.82 -33.28 3.41
N ILE A 7 42.85 -33.79 4.16
CA ILE A 7 41.46 -33.28 4.13
C ILE A 7 41.07 -32.87 5.55
N PRO A 8 40.62 -31.62 5.77
CA PRO A 8 40.45 -31.06 7.11
C PRO A 8 39.10 -31.41 7.75
N VAL A 9 39.11 -31.34 9.08
CA VAL A 9 37.98 -31.38 10.01
C VAL A 9 36.95 -30.30 9.66
N VAL A 10 35.67 -30.66 9.59
CA VAL A 10 34.56 -29.70 9.64
C VAL A 10 33.86 -29.84 10.98
N MET A 11 34.10 -28.86 11.84
CA MET A 11 33.46 -28.65 13.13
C MET A 11 32.03 -28.17 12.87
N GLY A 12 31.04 -29.05 13.07
CA GLY A 12 29.63 -28.74 12.89
C GLY A 12 29.13 -27.81 14.00
N ALA A 13 29.06 -26.51 13.72
CA ALA A 13 28.29 -25.58 14.53
C ALA A 13 26.80 -25.75 14.20
N TYR A 14 26.07 -26.51 15.02
CA TYR A 14 24.61 -26.50 15.02
C TYR A 14 24.13 -25.14 15.53
N LEU A 15 23.79 -24.24 14.60
CA LEU A 15 23.04 -23.03 14.92
C LEU A 15 21.62 -23.45 15.33
N CYS A 16 21.34 -23.44 16.62
CA CYS A 16 19.98 -23.47 17.14
C CYS A 16 19.24 -22.21 16.65
N LEU A 17 18.48 -22.33 15.56
CA LEU A 17 17.45 -21.37 15.23
C LEU A 17 16.33 -21.53 16.25
N SER A 18 16.39 -20.82 17.38
CA SER A 18 15.23 -20.67 18.23
C SER A 18 14.11 -20.03 17.41
N PRO A 19 12.88 -20.56 17.42
CA PRO A 19 11.77 -19.91 16.73
C PRO A 19 11.62 -18.51 17.31
N LEU A 20 11.73 -17.49 16.46
CA LEU A 20 11.35 -16.13 16.82
C LEU A 20 9.90 -16.19 17.28
N SER A 21 9.66 -15.99 18.57
CA SER A 21 8.33 -15.77 19.11
C SER A 21 7.80 -14.46 18.53
N VAL A 22 7.05 -14.55 17.43
CA VAL A 22 6.29 -13.41 16.90
C VAL A 22 5.16 -13.15 17.89
N LYS A 23 5.36 -12.20 18.81
CA LYS A 23 4.26 -11.69 19.62
C LYS A 23 3.31 -10.97 18.66
N ALA A 24 2.07 -11.45 18.57
CA ALA A 24 1.03 -10.66 17.92
C ALA A 24 0.91 -9.34 18.70
N GLU A 25 1.11 -8.21 18.01
CA GLU A 25 0.86 -6.90 18.60
C GLU A 25 -0.66 -6.77 18.82
N ASP A 26 -1.11 -6.53 20.05
CA ASP A 26 -2.52 -6.27 20.34
C ASP A 26 -2.91 -4.88 19.77
N TYR A 27 -3.69 -4.88 18.69
CA TYR A 27 -4.19 -3.66 18.06
C TYR A 27 -5.65 -3.80 17.60
N TYR A 28 -6.36 -2.68 17.60
CA TYR A 28 -7.63 -2.51 16.92
C TYR A 28 -7.39 -2.36 15.42
N LYS A 29 -7.91 -3.31 14.63
CA LYS A 29 -7.85 -3.24 13.17
C LYS A 29 -8.90 -2.26 12.64
N TRP A 30 -8.42 -1.16 12.05
CA TRP A 30 -9.27 -0.20 11.35
C TRP A 30 -9.43 -0.56 9.87
N ASP A 31 -10.56 -0.17 9.28
CA ASP A 31 -10.93 -0.47 7.90
C ASP A 31 -9.83 -0.11 6.91
N SER A 32 -9.52 -1.06 6.04
CA SER A 32 -8.47 -0.87 5.04
C SER A 32 -8.88 0.16 3.99
N LYS A 33 -7.88 0.86 3.44
CA LYS A 33 -8.08 1.88 2.40
C LYS A 33 -7.22 1.60 1.17
N VAL A 34 -7.68 2.05 0.01
CA VAL A 34 -6.93 1.98 -1.25
C VAL A 34 -6.96 3.37 -1.87
N THR A 35 -5.83 3.80 -2.44
CA THR A 35 -5.73 5.07 -3.19
C THR A 35 -4.57 5.00 -4.17
N SER A 36 -4.66 5.71 -5.29
CA SER A 36 -3.54 5.92 -6.23
C SER A 36 -2.77 7.22 -5.96
N ASP A 37 -3.15 7.98 -4.93
CA ASP A 37 -2.48 9.23 -4.56
C ASP A 37 -1.21 8.96 -3.75
N LYS A 38 -0.05 9.04 -4.41
CA LYS A 38 1.27 8.89 -3.79
C LYS A 38 1.57 9.95 -2.73
N ASN A 39 0.88 11.08 -2.76
CA ASN A 39 1.06 12.18 -1.82
C ASN A 39 -0.07 12.23 -0.79
N LYS A 40 -0.76 11.10 -0.59
CA LYS A 40 -1.93 11.03 0.27
C LYS A 40 -1.62 11.52 1.69
N ILE A 41 -2.34 12.57 2.09
CA ILE A 41 -2.40 13.02 3.48
C ILE A 41 -3.52 12.25 4.19
N TRP A 42 -3.20 11.64 5.33
CA TRP A 42 -4.17 10.94 6.15
C TRP A 42 -4.71 11.86 7.25
N THR A 43 -6.01 12.12 7.22
CA THR A 43 -6.70 12.91 8.24
C THR A 43 -7.38 11.99 9.25
N ILE A 44 -6.96 12.08 10.51
CA ILE A 44 -7.48 11.26 11.61
C ILE A 44 -8.30 12.18 12.52
N LYS A 45 -9.57 11.83 12.74
CA LYS A 45 -10.46 12.53 13.67
C LYS A 45 -10.62 11.73 14.96
N LEU A 46 -10.28 12.35 16.08
CA LEU A 46 -10.36 11.76 17.41
C LEU A 46 -11.66 12.20 18.12
N SER A 47 -12.17 11.34 19.01
CA SER A 47 -13.38 11.66 19.79
C SER A 47 -13.11 12.69 20.90
N LYS A 48 -11.86 12.78 21.37
CA LYS A 48 -11.39 13.69 22.41
C LYS A 48 -10.28 14.59 21.87
N LYS A 49 -10.11 15.76 22.48
CA LYS A 49 -8.98 16.64 22.19
C LYS A 49 -7.69 15.98 22.67
N LEU A 50 -6.63 16.18 21.91
CA LEU A 50 -5.27 15.83 22.28
C LEU A 50 -4.70 16.86 23.24
N ASN A 51 -3.65 16.46 23.95
CA ASN A 51 -2.75 17.45 24.53
C ASN A 51 -2.08 18.22 23.36
N GLY A 52 -2.15 19.56 23.36
CA GLY A 52 -1.60 20.39 22.28
C GLY A 52 -0.08 20.28 22.11
N ASN A 53 0.65 19.86 23.16
CA ASN A 53 2.11 19.77 23.17
C ASN A 53 2.57 18.32 23.42
N ILE A 54 2.34 17.43 22.45
CA ILE A 54 2.80 16.04 22.51
C ILE A 54 4.25 15.94 22.02
N SER A 55 5.18 15.68 22.94
CA SER A 55 6.54 15.28 22.58
C SER A 55 6.55 13.91 21.89
N GLY A 56 7.41 13.75 20.88
CA GLY A 56 7.55 12.47 20.18
C GLY A 56 6.27 12.04 19.45
N ILE A 57 5.46 12.97 18.93
CA ILE A 57 4.21 12.63 18.20
C ILE A 57 4.46 11.63 17.06
N LYS A 58 5.63 11.70 16.42
CA LYS A 58 6.05 10.77 15.36
C LYS A 58 6.30 9.35 15.85
N ASP A 59 6.46 9.12 17.14
CA ASP A 59 6.59 7.77 17.73
C ASP A 59 5.23 7.20 18.12
N LYS A 60 4.22 8.07 18.24
CA LYS A 60 2.85 7.70 18.60
C LYS A 60 1.95 7.59 17.37
N VAL A 61 2.21 8.35 16.31
CA VAL A 61 1.47 8.32 15.06
C VAL A 61 2.47 8.19 13.93
N TYR A 62 2.44 7.05 13.25
CA TYR A 62 3.47 6.72 12.26
C TYR A 62 2.95 5.76 11.20
N ILE A 63 3.73 5.62 10.13
CA ILE A 63 3.46 4.68 9.05
C ILE A 63 4.63 3.71 8.95
N LYS A 64 4.32 2.42 8.77
CA LYS A 64 5.29 1.38 8.41
C LYS A 64 5.02 0.85 7.01
N ASP A 65 6.07 0.45 6.31
CA ASP A 65 5.96 -0.32 5.06
C ASP A 65 5.58 -1.79 5.32
N SER A 66 5.41 -2.54 4.23
CA SER A 66 5.13 -3.98 4.23
C SER A 66 6.19 -4.83 4.95
N LYS A 67 7.41 -4.32 5.08
CA LYS A 67 8.56 -4.98 5.71
C LYS A 67 8.70 -4.61 7.20
N GLY A 68 7.84 -3.73 7.70
CA GLY A 68 7.84 -3.25 9.08
C GLY A 68 8.76 -2.05 9.33
N ASN A 69 9.41 -1.50 8.30
CA ASN A 69 10.24 -0.31 8.44
C ASN A 69 9.36 0.92 8.64
N LYS A 70 9.69 1.73 9.64
CA LYS A 70 9.01 3.01 9.87
C LYS A 70 9.42 4.01 8.77
N LEU A 71 8.45 4.69 8.20
CA LEU A 71 8.67 5.75 7.22
C LEU A 71 8.91 7.09 7.92
N GLU A 72 9.75 7.92 7.31
CA GLU A 72 9.98 9.30 7.73
C GLU A 72 8.82 10.21 7.32
N CYS A 73 7.75 10.18 8.12
CA CYS A 73 6.54 10.99 7.94
C CYS A 73 6.47 12.13 8.97
N ASN A 74 5.84 13.24 8.57
CA ASN A 74 5.52 14.34 9.47
C ASN A 74 4.07 14.24 9.94
N VAL A 75 3.81 14.59 11.20
CA VAL A 75 2.46 14.61 11.79
C VAL A 75 2.15 16.02 12.25
N LYS A 76 0.99 16.55 11.86
CA LYS A 76 0.50 17.87 12.27
C LYS A 76 -0.78 17.71 13.09
N ILE A 77 -0.82 18.35 14.26
CA ILE A 77 -2.05 18.51 15.04
C ILE A 77 -2.72 19.79 14.56
N LYS A 78 -3.99 19.71 14.15
CA LYS A 78 -4.75 20.91 13.77
C LYS A 78 -5.10 21.75 15.01
N PRO A 79 -5.37 23.06 14.87
CA PRO A 79 -5.68 23.95 16.00
C PRO A 79 -6.86 23.50 16.89
N ASN A 80 -7.79 22.68 16.37
CA ASN A 80 -8.89 22.13 17.16
C ASN A 80 -8.50 20.97 18.09
N GLU A 81 -7.26 20.49 17.98
CA GLU A 81 -6.64 19.39 18.75
C GLU A 81 -7.38 18.04 18.63
N LYS A 82 -8.38 17.93 17.77
CA LYS A 82 -9.14 16.70 17.51
C LYS A 82 -8.76 16.05 16.19
N ILE A 83 -7.99 16.75 15.36
CA ILE A 83 -7.63 16.31 14.03
C ILE A 83 -6.11 16.25 13.90
N LEU A 84 -5.62 15.10 13.44
CA LEU A 84 -4.23 14.89 13.04
C LEU A 84 -4.16 14.75 11.53
N GLU A 85 -3.10 15.28 10.93
CA GLU A 85 -2.72 15.01 9.55
C GLU A 85 -1.37 14.30 9.54
N VAL A 86 -1.32 13.11 8.95
CA VAL A 86 -0.07 12.40 8.65
C VAL A 86 0.28 12.69 7.21
N LEU A 87 1.37 13.43 7.02
CA LEU A 87 1.93 13.78 5.73
C LEU A 87 2.68 12.57 5.13
N PRO A 88 2.69 12.43 3.80
CA PRO A 88 3.46 11.39 3.14
C PRO A 88 4.98 11.56 3.40
N PRO A 89 5.78 10.51 3.17
CA PRO A 89 7.23 10.64 3.03
C PRO A 89 7.59 11.68 1.97
N LYS A 90 8.82 12.22 2.02
CA LYS A 90 9.28 13.28 1.11
C LYS A 90 9.10 12.91 -0.38
N ASP A 91 9.38 11.66 -0.74
CA ASP A 91 9.30 11.16 -2.12
C ASP A 91 7.92 10.55 -2.45
N GLY A 92 6.95 10.72 -1.54
CA GLY A 92 5.65 10.06 -1.59
C GLY A 92 5.73 8.58 -1.24
N TYR A 93 4.57 7.92 -1.28
CA TYR A 93 4.51 6.46 -1.18
C TYR A 93 4.86 5.81 -2.52
N LYS A 94 5.46 4.62 -2.45
CA LYS A 94 5.65 3.75 -3.62
C LYS A 94 4.33 3.09 -3.99
N GLU A 95 4.05 3.06 -5.28
CA GLU A 95 2.89 2.35 -5.85
C GLU A 95 3.06 0.83 -5.73
N LYS A 96 1.93 0.15 -5.78
CA LYS A 96 1.80 -1.31 -5.66
C LYS A 96 2.34 -1.88 -4.35
N GLU A 97 2.32 -1.08 -3.30
CA GLU A 97 2.83 -1.43 -1.99
C GLU A 97 1.76 -1.26 -0.90
N ASN A 98 1.88 -2.09 0.14
CA ASN A 98 1.05 -2.00 1.33
C ASN A 98 1.79 -1.23 2.44
N TYR A 99 1.02 -0.47 3.20
CA TYR A 99 1.48 0.33 4.31
C TYR A 99 0.51 0.22 5.49
N TYR A 100 1.03 0.53 6.67
CA TYR A 100 0.28 0.44 7.90
C TYR A 100 0.40 1.74 8.67
N LEU A 101 -0.71 2.45 8.82
CA LEU A 101 -0.79 3.61 9.71
C LEU A 101 -1.11 3.12 11.12
N TYR A 102 -0.32 3.59 12.08
CA TYR A 102 -0.46 3.29 13.49
C TYR A 102 -0.82 4.53 14.28
N ILE A 103 -1.74 4.37 15.23
CA ILE A 103 -2.02 5.33 16.30
C ILE A 103 -1.82 4.58 17.61
N ASP A 104 -0.66 4.79 18.24
CA ASP A 104 -0.28 4.12 19.46
C ASP A 104 -1.23 4.47 20.61
N LYS A 105 -1.52 3.47 21.44
CA LYS A 105 -2.43 3.65 22.58
C LYS A 105 -2.00 4.76 23.54
N SER A 106 -0.70 5.02 23.65
CA SER A 106 -0.11 6.01 24.55
C SER A 106 -0.26 7.47 24.10
N ILE A 107 -1.01 7.74 23.03
CA ILE A 107 -1.33 9.12 22.64
C ILE A 107 -2.28 9.76 23.68
N PRO A 108 -1.86 10.85 24.36
CA PRO A 108 -2.63 11.40 25.46
C PRO A 108 -3.68 12.42 24.98
N SER A 109 -4.87 12.35 25.55
CA SER A 109 -5.85 13.44 25.48
C SER A 109 -5.42 14.64 26.33
N ASP A 110 -6.09 15.78 26.16
CA ASP A 110 -6.03 16.95 27.05
C ASP A 110 -6.28 16.62 28.54
N LYS A 111 -7.10 15.58 28.80
CA LYS A 111 -7.39 15.06 30.14
C LYS A 111 -6.46 13.92 30.60
N ASN A 112 -5.28 13.76 29.99
CA ASN A 112 -4.31 12.69 30.27
C ASN A 112 -4.88 11.26 30.19
N LYS A 113 -5.94 11.05 29.39
CA LYS A 113 -6.46 9.72 29.07
C LYS A 113 -5.88 9.24 27.75
N ASN A 114 -5.51 7.98 27.72
CA ASN A 114 -4.96 7.29 26.56
C ASN A 114 -6.07 6.55 25.78
N LEU A 115 -5.74 6.05 24.59
CA LEU A 115 -6.61 5.12 23.89
C LEU A 115 -6.59 3.77 24.61
N LYS A 116 -7.63 2.95 24.40
CA LYS A 116 -7.73 1.62 25.01
C LYS A 116 -6.65 0.68 24.48
N GLU A 117 -6.39 0.75 23.18
CA GLU A 117 -5.45 -0.08 22.44
C GLU A 117 -4.91 0.69 21.24
N THR A 118 -3.84 0.18 20.64
CA THR A 118 -3.22 0.78 19.46
C THR A 118 -4.15 0.55 18.27
N VAL A 119 -4.33 1.57 17.42
CA VAL A 119 -5.10 1.43 16.18
C VAL A 119 -4.16 1.19 15.03
N LYS A 120 -4.48 0.22 14.17
CA LYS A 120 -3.74 -0.09 12.95
C LYS A 120 -4.67 -0.05 11.75
N MET A 121 -4.35 0.76 10.75
CA MET A 121 -5.03 0.82 9.47
C MET A 121 -4.11 0.35 8.35
N ASN A 122 -4.52 -0.67 7.61
CA ASN A 122 -3.84 -1.04 6.37
C ASN A 122 -4.26 -0.11 5.23
N PHE A 123 -3.32 0.33 4.40
CA PHE A 123 -3.65 0.96 3.14
C PHE A 123 -2.72 0.52 2.01
N TYR A 124 -3.28 0.39 0.81
CA TYR A 124 -2.56 0.04 -0.40
C TYR A 124 -2.50 1.25 -1.33
N ILE A 125 -1.31 1.51 -1.88
CA ILE A 125 -1.13 2.53 -2.90
C ILE A 125 -1.22 1.85 -4.25
N ASP A 126 -2.30 2.08 -4.98
CA ASP A 126 -2.45 1.53 -6.32
C ASP A 126 -1.63 2.33 -7.34
N GLY A 127 -1.32 1.71 -8.47
CA GLY A 127 -0.58 2.34 -9.56
C GLY A 127 -1.50 2.84 -10.66
N TYR A 128 -1.11 3.93 -11.31
CA TYR A 128 -1.75 4.34 -12.56
C TYR A 128 -1.28 3.46 -13.71
N ILE A 129 -2.15 3.28 -14.70
CA ILE A 129 -1.87 2.57 -15.93
C ILE A 129 -2.22 3.43 -17.13
N GLU A 130 -1.46 3.25 -18.20
CA GLU A 130 -1.60 3.99 -19.44
C GLU A 130 -1.64 3.02 -20.61
N PHE A 131 -2.50 3.31 -21.57
CA PHE A 131 -2.58 2.60 -22.84
C PHE A 131 -2.07 3.53 -23.93
N GLU A 132 -1.21 3.02 -24.81
CA GLU A 132 -0.71 3.82 -25.92
C GLU A 132 -1.82 4.12 -26.94
N ASP A 133 -2.70 3.14 -27.15
CA ASP A 133 -3.83 3.24 -28.05
C ASP A 133 -5.10 3.70 -27.30
N LYS A 134 -5.65 4.83 -27.72
CA LYS A 134 -6.87 5.41 -27.12
C LYS A 134 -8.12 4.58 -27.36
N ASN A 135 -8.21 3.88 -28.51
CA ASN A 135 -9.33 2.99 -28.78
C ASN A 135 -9.26 1.77 -27.85
N LEU A 136 -8.04 1.25 -27.60
CA LEU A 136 -7.85 0.19 -26.62
C LEU A 136 -8.22 0.66 -25.22
N GLU A 137 -7.74 1.84 -24.79
CA GLU A 137 -8.09 2.41 -23.49
C GLU A 137 -9.61 2.53 -23.33
N GLU A 138 -10.31 3.01 -24.35
CA GLU A 138 -11.75 3.19 -24.29
C GLU A 138 -12.50 1.86 -24.14
N GLU A 139 -12.11 0.82 -24.87
CA GLU A 139 -12.72 -0.51 -24.72
C GLU A 139 -12.38 -1.13 -23.36
N VAL A 140 -11.18 -0.88 -22.81
CA VAL A 140 -10.83 -1.27 -21.44
C VAL A 140 -11.69 -0.54 -20.42
N ARG A 141 -11.94 0.77 -20.58
CA ARG A 141 -12.84 1.53 -19.68
C ARG A 141 -14.27 1.01 -19.72
N LYS A 142 -14.76 0.61 -20.91
CA LYS A 142 -16.07 -0.02 -21.08
C LYS A 142 -16.13 -1.37 -20.36
N ALA A 143 -15.10 -2.20 -20.49
CA ALA A 143 -15.03 -3.50 -19.85
C ALA A 143 -14.85 -3.42 -18.31
N ALA A 144 -14.10 -2.43 -17.82
CA ALA A 144 -13.84 -2.20 -16.40
C ALA A 144 -15.14 -1.95 -15.61
N ASN A 145 -15.99 -1.05 -16.12
CA ASN A 145 -17.32 -0.81 -15.56
C ASN A 145 -18.28 -0.32 -16.65
N PRO A 146 -19.10 -1.21 -17.23
CA PRO A 146 -20.02 -0.85 -18.31
C PRO A 146 -21.06 0.20 -17.92
N LYS A 147 -21.43 0.27 -16.63
CA LYS A 147 -22.48 1.17 -16.11
C LYS A 147 -21.95 2.54 -15.71
N ASP A 148 -20.71 2.60 -15.23
CA ASP A 148 -20.07 3.84 -14.79
C ASP A 148 -18.57 3.79 -15.09
N ARG A 149 -18.24 4.06 -16.36
CA ARG A 149 -16.87 3.95 -16.86
C ARG A 149 -15.94 4.89 -16.07
N PRO A 150 -14.72 4.46 -15.71
CA PRO A 150 -13.75 5.35 -15.07
C PRO A 150 -13.49 6.59 -15.95
N LYS A 151 -13.56 7.80 -15.36
CA LYS A 151 -13.38 9.08 -16.08
C LYS A 151 -12.02 9.75 -15.83
N GLY A 152 -11.22 9.22 -14.91
CA GLY A 152 -9.88 9.69 -14.59
C GLY A 152 -8.79 8.71 -15.06
N PRO A 153 -7.54 8.90 -14.60
CA PRO A 153 -6.47 7.91 -14.80
C PRO A 153 -6.94 6.51 -14.37
N LEU A 154 -6.70 5.50 -15.20
CA LEU A 154 -6.99 4.12 -14.85
C LEU A 154 -5.96 3.62 -13.84
N THR A 155 -6.40 2.68 -13.01
CA THR A 155 -5.57 2.01 -12.02
C THR A 155 -5.60 0.50 -12.23
N TYR A 156 -4.68 -0.23 -11.57
CA TYR A 156 -4.69 -1.70 -11.63
C TYR A 156 -5.98 -2.27 -11.07
N MET A 157 -6.54 -1.64 -10.04
CA MET A 157 -7.81 -2.08 -9.44
C MET A 157 -8.98 -1.93 -10.42
N ASP A 158 -9.04 -0.84 -11.20
CA ASP A 158 -10.10 -0.64 -12.20
C ASP A 158 -10.17 -1.78 -13.22
N VAL A 159 -9.00 -2.27 -13.65
CA VAL A 159 -8.90 -3.32 -14.68
C VAL A 159 -8.81 -4.74 -14.11
N SER A 160 -8.64 -4.88 -12.79
CA SER A 160 -8.43 -6.17 -12.13
C SER A 160 -9.59 -7.15 -12.34
N GLY A 161 -10.81 -6.66 -12.56
CA GLY A 161 -11.99 -7.48 -12.80
C GLY A 161 -12.15 -7.98 -14.24
N ILE A 162 -11.39 -7.43 -15.20
CA ILE A 162 -11.57 -7.73 -16.62
C ILE A 162 -11.00 -9.12 -16.93
N LYS A 163 -11.89 -10.06 -17.27
CA LYS A 163 -11.54 -11.43 -17.68
C LYS A 163 -11.61 -11.67 -19.17
N GLU A 164 -12.45 -10.89 -19.85
CA GLU A 164 -12.67 -10.98 -21.28
C GLU A 164 -12.69 -9.57 -21.84
N LEU A 165 -11.98 -9.36 -22.96
CA LEU A 165 -11.94 -8.09 -23.66
C LEU A 165 -12.18 -8.34 -25.15
N ASN A 166 -13.18 -7.66 -25.71
CA ASN A 166 -13.47 -7.71 -27.12
C ASN A 166 -13.14 -6.36 -27.75
N VAL A 167 -12.10 -6.35 -28.57
CA VAL A 167 -11.64 -5.20 -29.35
C VAL A 167 -11.69 -5.48 -30.86
N HIS A 168 -12.54 -6.41 -31.31
CA HIS A 168 -12.73 -6.68 -32.73
C HIS A 168 -13.25 -5.45 -33.48
N ASN A 169 -12.62 -5.13 -34.61
CA ASN A 169 -12.98 -3.99 -35.45
C ASN A 169 -13.09 -2.67 -34.67
N LYS A 170 -12.10 -2.43 -33.80
CA LYS A 170 -11.97 -1.20 -32.99
C LYS A 170 -10.83 -0.31 -33.43
N ASN A 171 -10.17 -0.64 -34.56
CA ASN A 171 -9.02 0.11 -35.08
C ASN A 171 -7.91 0.22 -34.03
N ILE A 172 -7.57 -0.91 -33.40
CA ILE A 172 -6.48 -1.02 -32.42
C ILE A 172 -5.13 -1.09 -33.15
N LYS A 173 -4.30 -0.08 -32.96
CA LYS A 173 -2.97 0.07 -33.57
C LYS A 173 -1.83 -0.36 -32.64
N SER A 174 -2.05 -0.31 -31.33
CA SER A 174 -1.08 -0.77 -30.33
C SER A 174 -1.78 -1.53 -29.21
N LEU A 175 -1.16 -2.64 -28.80
CA LEU A 175 -1.55 -3.39 -27.61
C LEU A 175 -0.81 -2.96 -26.35
N LYS A 176 0.11 -1.99 -26.44
CA LYS A 176 0.87 -1.55 -25.28
C LYS A 176 -0.08 -1.00 -24.19
N GLY A 177 0.07 -1.53 -22.98
CA GLY A 177 -0.83 -1.33 -21.84
C GLY A 177 -1.73 -2.55 -21.57
N ILE A 178 -1.91 -3.47 -22.53
CA ILE A 178 -2.71 -4.68 -22.31
C ILE A 178 -2.13 -5.57 -21.21
N GLU A 179 -0.81 -5.51 -20.98
CA GLU A 179 -0.11 -6.26 -19.93
C GLU A 179 -0.60 -5.95 -18.51
N TYR A 180 -1.33 -4.85 -18.33
CA TYR A 180 -1.93 -4.49 -17.05
C TYR A 180 -3.20 -5.28 -16.72
N LEU A 181 -3.85 -5.89 -17.71
CA LEU A 181 -5.05 -6.71 -17.54
C LEU A 181 -4.66 -8.14 -17.09
N LYS A 182 -4.09 -8.26 -15.89
CA LYS A 182 -3.50 -9.50 -15.37
C LYS A 182 -4.46 -10.69 -15.28
N ASN A 183 -5.77 -10.44 -15.22
CA ASN A 183 -6.80 -11.46 -15.12
C ASN A 183 -7.51 -11.74 -16.46
N LEU A 184 -7.04 -11.15 -17.56
CA LEU A 184 -7.58 -11.38 -18.90
C LEU A 184 -7.27 -12.82 -19.34
N THR A 185 -8.32 -13.54 -19.73
CA THR A 185 -8.25 -14.93 -20.18
C THR A 185 -8.75 -15.11 -21.61
N LYS A 186 -9.54 -14.15 -22.13
CA LYS A 186 -10.01 -14.13 -23.51
C LYS A 186 -9.84 -12.75 -24.10
N LEU A 187 -9.22 -12.68 -25.28
CA LEU A 187 -9.03 -11.47 -26.05
C LEU A 187 -9.47 -11.72 -27.49
N ALA A 188 -10.45 -10.94 -27.96
CA ALA A 188 -10.85 -10.91 -29.36
C ALA A 188 -10.30 -9.64 -30.01
N ILE A 189 -9.42 -9.78 -31.02
CA ILE A 189 -8.68 -8.67 -31.66
C ILE A 189 -8.72 -8.73 -33.19
N SER A 190 -9.60 -9.56 -33.78
CA SER A 190 -9.68 -9.65 -35.24
C SER A 190 -10.12 -8.32 -35.88
N ASP A 191 -9.70 -8.11 -37.13
CA ASP A 191 -10.11 -6.99 -37.98
C ASP A 191 -9.71 -5.61 -37.44
N ASN A 192 -8.46 -5.47 -36.97
CA ASN A 192 -7.84 -4.20 -36.53
C ASN A 192 -6.63 -3.81 -37.36
#